data_AF-A5KMA1-F1
#
_entry.id   AF-A5KMA1-F1
#
_cell.length_a   1.000
_cell.length_b   1.000
_cell.length_c   1.000
_cell.angle_alpha   90.00
_cell.angle_beta   90.00
_cell.angle_gamma   90.00
#
_symmetry.space_group_name_H-M   'P 1'
#
loop_
_entity.id
_entity.type
_entity.pdbx_description
1 polymer ?
#
loop_
_entity_poly.entity_id
_entity_poly.type
_entity_poly.pdbx_seq_one_letter_code
_entity_poly.pdbx_strand_id
1 'polypeptide(L)'
;MRGKKMMGRAERRRTQKLEQKAKIATYNLTKEQLNIAVREQVGKELERIKQEATDDAVNTAMVLLLTLPLEVLMDHYWTKTYAKRIPRFTELVLEYYERWQNGELDMDKLKEDLWEYGGVKLVEGEGETT
;
A
#
# COMPACT_ATOMS: atom_id res chain seq x y z
N MET A 1 27.65 42.36 54.06
CA MET A 1 27.07 41.13 53.48
C MET A 1 25.72 41.48 52.85
N ARG A 2 25.57 41.36 51.52
CA ARG A 2 24.30 41.66 50.83
C ARG A 2 23.35 40.45 50.97
N GLY A 3 22.26 40.64 51.72
CA GLY A 3 21.24 39.62 51.90
C GLY A 3 20.52 39.29 50.59
N LYS A 4 20.69 38.05 50.13
CA LYS A 4 19.98 37.48 48.98
C LYS A 4 18.49 37.41 49.36
N LYS A 5 17.65 38.33 48.87
CA LYS A 5 16.19 38.27 49.03
C LYS A 5 15.71 36.90 48.49
N MET A 6 15.39 35.97 49.38
CA MET A 6 14.77 34.70 49.00
C MET A 6 13.33 34.97 48.62
N MET A 7 12.95 34.62 47.37
CA MET A 7 11.58 34.70 46.89
C MET A 7 10.61 34.03 47.88
N GLY A 8 9.53 34.74 48.18
CA GLY A 8 8.47 34.23 49.04
C GLY A 8 7.81 32.98 48.45
N ARG A 9 7.19 32.15 49.29
CA ARG A 9 6.50 30.92 48.84
C ARG A 9 5.42 31.19 47.77
N ALA A 10 4.75 32.34 47.87
CA ALA A 10 3.76 32.79 46.90
C ALA A 10 4.38 33.18 45.54
N GLU A 11 5.54 33.85 45.56
CA GLU A 11 6.28 34.20 44.34
C GLU A 11 6.80 32.96 43.62
N ARG A 12 7.37 32.00 44.37
CA ARG A 12 7.81 30.71 43.80
C ARG A 12 6.69 29.94 43.12
N ARG A 13 5.47 29.96 43.67
CA ARG A 13 4.31 29.33 43.04
C ARG A 13 3.87 30.06 41.77
N ARG A 14 3.97 31.38 41.72
CA ARG A 14 3.65 32.16 40.52
C ARG A 14 4.67 31.92 39.40
N THR A 15 5.96 31.93 39.72
CA THR A 15 7.00 31.65 38.73
C THR A 15 6.91 30.22 38.19
N GLN A 16 6.67 29.22 39.04
CA GLN A 16 6.45 27.84 38.59
C GLN A 16 5.23 27.69 37.67
N LYS A 17 4.11 28.37 37.97
CA LYS A 17 2.92 28.36 37.09
C LYS A 17 3.18 29.07 35.76
N LEU A 18 3.95 30.17 35.77
CA LEU A 18 4.32 30.90 34.56
C LEU A 18 5.30 30.09 33.71
N GLU A 19 6.27 29.42 34.32
CA GLU A 19 7.19 28.51 33.63
C GLU A 19 6.46 27.29 33.06
N GLN A 20 5.50 26.71 33.78
CA GLN A 20 4.68 25.62 33.26
C GLN A 20 3.81 26.06 32.08
N LYS A 21 3.20 27.26 32.14
CA LYS A 21 2.44 27.84 31.03
C LYS A 21 3.34 28.21 29.84
N ALA A 22 4.57 28.65 30.09
CA ALA A 22 5.53 28.97 29.02
C ALA A 22 6.08 27.71 28.35
N LYS A 23 6.15 26.57 29.05
CA LYS A 23 6.58 25.28 28.51
C LYS A 23 5.55 24.62 27.59
N ILE A 24 4.28 24.98 27.70
CA ILE A 24 3.19 24.42 26.90
C ILE A 24 2.80 25.49 25.87
N ALA A 25 3.24 25.31 24.63
CA ALA A 25 2.83 26.19 23.53
C ALA A 25 1.32 26.05 23.30
N THR A 26 0.55 27.04 23.79
CA THR A 26 -0.89 27.10 23.58
C THR A 26 -1.16 27.78 22.24
N TYR A 27 -1.60 27.00 21.25
CA TYR A 27 -2.02 27.53 19.95
C TYR A 27 -3.52 27.83 19.96
N ASN A 28 -3.89 29.07 19.60
CA ASN A 28 -5.29 29.45 19.43
C ASN A 28 -5.70 29.18 17.99
N LEU A 29 -6.20 27.98 17.71
CA LEU A 29 -6.73 27.59 16.40
C LEU A 29 -8.24 27.74 16.37
N THR A 30 -8.80 28.18 15.24
CA THR A 30 -10.25 28.15 15.05
C THR A 30 -10.72 26.70 14.83
N LYS A 31 -11.99 26.43 15.18
CA LYS A 31 -12.58 25.09 14.96
C LYS A 31 -12.52 24.67 13.48
N GLU A 32 -12.64 25.63 12.57
CA GLU A 32 -12.52 25.39 11.13
C GLU A 32 -11.09 25.01 10.72
N GLN A 33 -10.07 25.70 11.22
CA GLN A 33 -8.66 25.35 10.98
C GLN A 33 -8.34 23.94 11.50
N LEU A 34 -8.86 23.58 12.68
CA LEU A 34 -8.69 22.25 13.24
C LEU A 34 -9.38 21.18 12.37
N ASN A 35 -10.61 21.44 11.92
CA ASN A 35 -11.35 20.53 11.06
C ASN A 35 -10.67 20.31 9.70
N ILE A 36 -10.09 21.36 9.11
CA ILE A 36 -9.33 21.26 7.86
C ILE A 36 -8.09 20.40 8.06
N ALA A 37 -7.30 20.66 9.10
CA ALA A 37 -6.09 19.88 9.41
C ALA A 37 -6.41 18.40 9.66
N VAL A 38 -7.48 18.10 10.41
CA VAL A 38 -7.93 16.72 10.65
C VAL A 38 -8.38 16.05 9.36
N ARG A 39 -9.16 16.73 8.51
CA ARG A 39 -9.61 16.16 7.22
C ARG A 39 -8.45 15.88 6.28
N GLU A 40 -7.47 16.78 6.19
CA GLU A 40 -6.28 16.55 5.37
C GLU A 40 -5.45 15.38 5.87
N GLN A 41 -5.23 15.28 7.18
CA GLN A 41 -4.46 14.19 7.77
C GLN A 41 -5.17 12.83 7.59
N VAL A 42 -6.47 12.79 7.85
CA VAL A 42 -7.28 11.58 7.67
C VAL A 42 -7.37 11.21 6.19
N GLY A 43 -7.51 12.18 5.29
CA GLY A 43 -7.53 11.94 3.84
C GLY A 43 -6.22 11.33 3.34
N LYS A 44 -5.06 11.86 3.76
CA LYS A 44 -3.75 11.29 3.41
C LYS A 44 -3.57 9.88 3.93
N GLU A 45 -4.01 9.61 5.16
CA GLU A 45 -3.94 8.26 5.74
C GLU A 45 -4.88 7.28 5.05
N LEU A 46 -6.09 7.72 4.67
CA LEU A 46 -7.03 6.93 3.88
C LEU A 46 -6.46 6.56 2.51
N GLU A 47 -5.82 7.50 1.82
CA GLU A 47 -5.17 7.22 0.54
C GLU A 47 -4.00 6.24 0.70
N ARG A 48 -3.20 6.38 1.77
CA ARG A 48 -2.14 5.40 2.10
C ARG A 48 -2.71 4.00 2.32
N ILE A 49 -3.76 3.87 3.14
CA ILE A 49 -4.39 2.58 3.46
C ILE A 49 -4.99 1.95 2.20
N LYS A 50 -5.67 2.73 1.35
CA LYS A 50 -6.21 2.22 0.07
C LYS A 50 -5.11 1.73 -0.86
N GLN A 51 -4.01 2.47 -0.94
CA GLN A 51 -2.87 2.11 -1.78
C GLN A 51 -2.21 0.82 -1.27
N GLU A 52 -1.96 0.71 0.03
CA GLU A 52 -1.45 -0.52 0.66
C GLU A 52 -2.38 -1.72 0.42
N ALA A 53 -3.70 -1.56 0.62
CA ALA A 53 -4.66 -2.62 0.37
C ALA A 53 -4.71 -3.04 -1.10
N THR A 54 -4.53 -2.09 -2.03
CA THR A 54 -4.48 -2.36 -3.47
C THR A 54 -3.20 -3.12 -3.83
N ASP A 55 -2.06 -2.67 -3.31
CA ASP A 55 -0.76 -3.30 -3.55
C ASP A 55 -0.74 -4.73 -3.01
N ASP A 56 -1.31 -4.96 -1.81
CA ASP A 56 -1.44 -6.30 -1.22
C ASP A 56 -2.33 -7.22 -2.05
N ALA A 57 -3.46 -6.71 -2.56
CA ALA A 57 -4.36 -7.47 -3.42
C ALA A 57 -3.70 -7.82 -4.76
N VAL A 58 -2.99 -6.87 -5.37
CA VAL A 58 -2.23 -7.07 -6.62
C VAL A 58 -1.11 -8.10 -6.43
N ASN A 59 -0.35 -7.99 -5.34
CA ASN A 59 0.70 -8.95 -5.00
C ASN A 59 0.13 -10.36 -4.80
N THR A 60 -0.98 -10.48 -4.07
CA THR A 60 -1.67 -11.76 -3.88
C THR A 60 -2.15 -12.34 -5.22
N ALA A 61 -2.75 -11.51 -6.07
CA ALA A 61 -3.20 -11.93 -7.40
C ALA A 61 -2.04 -12.40 -8.28
N MET A 62 -0.91 -11.67 -8.28
CA MET A 62 0.30 -12.08 -9.02
C MET A 62 0.84 -13.43 -8.54
N VAL A 63 0.90 -13.66 -7.23
CA VAL A 63 1.35 -14.94 -6.66
C VAL A 63 0.42 -16.07 -7.08
N LEU A 64 -0.90 -15.88 -7.02
CA LEU A 64 -1.87 -16.91 -7.42
C LEU A 64 -1.82 -17.20 -8.93
N LEU A 65 -1.68 -16.16 -9.76
CA LEU A 65 -1.58 -16.26 -11.22
C LEU A 65 -0.37 -17.09 -11.67
N LEU A 66 0.73 -17.08 -10.89
CA LEU A 66 1.91 -17.88 -11.18
C LEU A 66 1.89 -19.25 -10.51
N THR A 67 1.49 -19.34 -9.24
CA THR A 67 1.58 -20.59 -8.48
C THR A 67 0.62 -21.66 -8.98
N LEU A 68 -0.66 -21.31 -9.24
CA LEU A 68 -1.66 -22.30 -9.65
C LEU A 68 -1.34 -22.94 -11.01
N PRO A 69 -1.00 -22.18 -12.07
CA PRO A 69 -0.64 -22.79 -13.35
C PRO A 69 0.66 -23.59 -13.29
N LEU A 70 1.63 -23.18 -12.47
CA LEU A 70 2.89 -23.92 -12.31
C LEU A 70 2.66 -25.30 -11.68
N GLU A 71 1.81 -25.40 -10.65
CA GLU A 71 1.39 -26.69 -10.07
C GLU A 71 0.68 -27.57 -11.11
N VAL A 72 -0.27 -27.01 -11.87
CA VAL A 72 -0.95 -27.75 -12.96
C VAL A 72 0.05 -28.24 -14.01
N LEU A 73 1.03 -27.41 -14.39
CA LEU A 73 2.08 -27.79 -15.33
C LEU A 73 2.96 -28.90 -14.76
N MET A 74 3.26 -28.90 -13.46
CA MET A 74 3.99 -29.97 -12.79
C MET A 74 3.21 -31.28 -12.82
N ASP A 75 1.96 -31.25 -12.37
CA ASP A 75 1.17 -32.45 -12.09
C ASP A 75 0.62 -33.12 -13.35
N HIS A 76 0.34 -32.35 -14.39
CA HIS A 76 -0.37 -32.87 -15.57
C HIS A 76 0.46 -32.85 -16.86
N TYR A 77 1.39 -31.90 -17.02
CA TYR A 77 2.07 -31.70 -18.30
C TYR A 77 3.55 -32.10 -18.29
N TRP A 78 4.29 -31.70 -17.25
CA TRP A 78 5.75 -31.85 -17.15
C TRP A 78 6.19 -32.73 -15.99
N THR A 79 5.39 -33.72 -15.61
CA THR A 79 5.58 -34.62 -14.44
C THR A 79 7.00 -35.17 -14.23
N LYS A 80 7.80 -35.35 -15.28
CA LYS A 80 9.19 -35.85 -15.19
C LYS A 80 10.27 -34.81 -15.47
N THR A 81 9.90 -33.68 -16.07
CA THR A 81 10.84 -32.66 -16.57
C THR A 81 10.63 -31.27 -15.98
N TYR A 82 9.67 -31.13 -15.06
CA TYR A 82 9.26 -29.85 -14.49
C TYR A 82 10.43 -29.09 -13.88
N ALA A 83 11.35 -29.78 -13.20
CA ALA A 83 12.55 -29.17 -12.60
C ALA A 83 13.42 -28.39 -13.61
N LYS A 84 13.40 -28.79 -14.89
CA LYS A 84 14.13 -28.08 -15.97
C LYS A 84 13.26 -27.09 -16.72
N ARG A 85 11.94 -27.33 -16.80
CA ARG A 85 11.00 -26.54 -17.62
C ARG A 85 10.39 -25.36 -16.89
N ILE A 86 10.10 -25.51 -15.59
CA ILE A 86 9.52 -24.44 -14.77
C ILE A 86 10.38 -23.19 -14.78
N PRO A 87 11.70 -23.24 -14.51
CA PRO A 87 12.49 -22.00 -14.45
C PRO A 87 12.39 -21.19 -15.74
N ARG A 88 12.51 -21.88 -16.88
CA ARG A 88 12.41 -21.24 -18.19
C ARG A 88 11.01 -20.70 -18.50
N PHE A 89 9.98 -21.43 -18.11
CA PHE A 89 8.60 -20.96 -18.26
C PHE A 89 8.35 -19.71 -17.41
N THR A 90 8.76 -19.73 -16.14
CA THR A 90 8.60 -18.60 -15.22
C THR A 90 9.34 -17.36 -15.73
N GLU A 91 10.57 -17.51 -16.25
CA GLU A 91 11.30 -16.41 -16.91
C GLU A 91 10.50 -15.77 -18.05
N LEU A 92 9.90 -16.58 -18.94
CA LEU A 92 9.12 -16.08 -20.06
C LEU A 92 7.85 -15.34 -19.60
N VAL A 93 7.18 -15.84 -18.55
CA VAL A 93 6.01 -15.14 -18.00
C VAL A 93 6.40 -13.79 -17.40
N LEU A 94 7.53 -13.71 -16.69
CA LEU A 94 8.04 -12.45 -16.14
C LEU A 94 8.44 -11.48 -17.25
N GLU A 95 9.07 -11.96 -18.33
CA GLU A 95 9.40 -11.13 -19.50
C GLU A 95 8.14 -10.53 -20.16
N TYR A 96 7.07 -11.32 -20.30
CA TYR A 96 5.79 -10.82 -20.83
C TYR A 96 5.17 -9.78 -19.91
N TYR A 97 5.28 -9.96 -18.59
CA TYR A 97 4.82 -9.00 -17.61
C TYR A 97 5.58 -7.68 -17.71
N GLU A 98 6.92 -7.72 -17.78
CA GLU A 98 7.74 -6.51 -17.97
C GLU A 98 7.40 -5.78 -19.27
N ARG A 99 7.22 -6.51 -20.38
CA ARG A 99 6.82 -5.92 -21.67
C ARG A 99 5.44 -5.25 -21.61
N TRP A 100 4.49 -5.85 -20.89
CA TRP A 100 3.20 -5.22 -20.63
C TRP A 100 3.33 -3.96 -19.78
N GLN A 101 4.11 -4.01 -18.68
CA GLN A 101 4.37 -2.83 -17.84
C GLN A 101 5.03 -1.68 -18.62
N ASN A 102 5.92 -2.02 -19.57
CA ASN A 102 6.58 -1.04 -20.44
C ASN A 102 5.70 -0.56 -21.60
N GLY A 103 4.46 -1.08 -21.73
CA GLY A 103 3.53 -0.71 -22.80
C GLY A 103 3.85 -1.32 -24.17
N GLU A 104 4.79 -2.26 -24.25
CA GLU A 104 5.16 -2.98 -25.47
C GLU A 104 4.18 -4.11 -25.80
N LEU A 105 3.38 -4.52 -24.82
CA LEU A 105 2.41 -5.61 -24.93
C LEU A 105 1.03 -5.12 -24.51
N ASP A 106 0.05 -5.39 -25.35
CA ASP A 106 -1.35 -5.00 -25.15
C ASP A 106 -2.16 -6.21 -24.66
N MET A 107 -2.75 -6.08 -23.47
CA MET A 107 -3.47 -7.17 -22.83
C MET A 107 -4.77 -7.53 -23.57
N ASP A 108 -5.42 -6.57 -24.21
CA ASP A 108 -6.68 -6.83 -24.91
C ASP A 108 -6.42 -7.64 -26.18
N LYS A 109 -5.33 -7.34 -26.90
CA LYS A 109 -4.87 -8.16 -28.02
C LYS A 109 -4.51 -9.58 -27.60
N LEU A 110 -3.85 -9.74 -26.46
CA LEU A 110 -3.56 -11.09 -25.94
C LEU A 110 -4.84 -11.87 -25.62
N LYS A 111 -5.86 -11.22 -25.06
CA LYS A 111 -7.17 -11.86 -24.80
C LYS A 111 -7.85 -12.26 -26.12
N GLU A 112 -7.77 -11.43 -27.15
CA GLU A 112 -8.27 -11.73 -28.50
C GLU A 112 -7.54 -12.94 -29.10
N ASP A 113 -6.20 -12.94 -29.08
CA ASP A 113 -5.39 -14.07 -29.57
C ASP A 113 -5.72 -15.37 -28.82
N LEU A 114 -5.86 -15.33 -27.50
CA LEU A 114 -6.23 -16.49 -26.69
C LEU A 114 -7.64 -17.01 -27.01
N TRP A 115 -8.56 -16.12 -27.38
CA TRP A 115 -9.89 -16.51 -27.84
C TRP A 115 -9.83 -17.17 -29.22
N GLU A 116 -9.13 -16.55 -30.18
CA GLU A 116 -9.04 -17.05 -31.55
C GLU A 116 -8.29 -18.37 -31.67
N TYR A 117 -7.16 -18.51 -30.98
CA TYR A 117 -6.30 -19.68 -31.08
C TYR A 117 -6.51 -20.71 -29.97
N GLY A 118 -6.87 -20.25 -28.77
CA GLY A 118 -7.04 -21.09 -27.59
C GLY A 118 -8.49 -21.48 -27.31
N GLY A 119 -9.47 -20.77 -27.88
CA GLY A 119 -10.90 -20.97 -27.57
C GLY A 119 -11.27 -20.64 -26.12
N VAL A 120 -10.39 -19.92 -25.40
CA VAL A 120 -10.59 -19.56 -23.98
C VAL A 120 -10.87 -18.07 -23.88
N LYS A 121 -11.96 -17.71 -23.20
CA LYS A 121 -12.32 -16.32 -22.92
C LYS A 121 -12.07 -16.01 -21.45
N LEU A 122 -11.15 -15.09 -21.17
CA LEU A 122 -10.96 -14.53 -19.84
C LEU A 122 -11.89 -13.32 -19.70
N VAL A 123 -12.84 -13.41 -18.77
CA VAL A 123 -13.77 -12.33 -18.43
C VAL A 123 -13.40 -11.81 -17.05
N GLU A 124 -13.41 -10.49 -16.89
CA GLU A 124 -13.27 -9.90 -15.56
C GLU A 124 -14.51 -10.30 -14.75
N GLY A 125 -14.29 -10.98 -13.62
CA GLY A 125 -15.36 -11.31 -12.70
C GLY A 125 -15.85 -10.02 -12.07
N GLU A 126 -17.04 -9.56 -12.45
CA GLU A 126 -17.78 -8.60 -11.63
C GLU A 126 -18.03 -9.28 -10.29
N GLY A 127 -17.23 -8.92 -9.28
CA GLY A 127 -17.57 -9.23 -7.90
C GLY A 127 -18.86 -8.50 -7.59
N GLU A 128 -20.00 -9.17 -7.76
CA GLU A 128 -21.27 -8.73 -7.21
C GLU A 128 -21.10 -8.59 -5.69
N THR A 129 -20.75 -7.38 -5.25
CA THR A 129 -20.94 -6.98 -3.87
C THR A 129 -22.45 -6.91 -3.64
N THR A 130 -23.02 -8.05 -3.24
CA THR A 130 -24.39 -8.15 -2.74
C THR A 130 -24.43 -7.80 -1.26
#